data_AF-A0A164G9Y2-F1
#
_entry.id   AF-A0A164G9Y2-F1
#
_cell.length_a   1.000
_cell.length_b   1.000
_cell.length_c   1.000
_cell.angle_alpha   90.00
_cell.angle_beta   90.00
_cell.angle_gamma   90.00
#
_symmetry.space_group_name_H-M   'P 1'
#
loop_
_entity.id
_entity.type
_entity.pdbx_description
1 polymer ?
#
loop_
_entity_poly.entity_id
_entity_poly.type
_entity_poly.pdbx_seq_one_letter_code
_entity_poly.pdbx_strand_id
1 'polypeptide(L)'
;MYEITKEGLKKVEKMPETTVLDGNQFSWSLKGYSDREIAKVNYNRVTEKIQVNLEAGVPHSYFNNTYASIKVQNSSGSVVYNKEIVGNRQQTAESQTVPVKVGDYIEFTHIEGEAVNEKARAILTNLENNKQEYIGKKRIYQVTSTGLNKID
;
A
#
# COMPACT_ATOMS: atom_id res chain seq x y z
N MET A 1 30.87 -10.93 -6.35
CA MET A 1 29.78 -10.39 -7.19
C MET A 1 30.10 -8.94 -7.52
N TYR A 2 29.46 -8.33 -8.51
CA TYR A 2 29.64 -6.91 -8.82
C TYR A 2 28.30 -6.21 -8.78
N GLU A 3 28.27 -5.03 -8.19
CA GLU A 3 27.12 -4.12 -8.19
C GLU A 3 27.51 -2.86 -8.96
N ILE A 4 26.57 -2.31 -9.72
CA ILE A 4 26.74 -1.03 -10.39
C ILE A 4 26.31 0.07 -9.42
N THR A 5 27.23 0.95 -9.04
CA THR A 5 26.95 2.13 -8.21
C THR A 5 27.09 3.40 -9.06
N LYS A 6 26.76 4.56 -8.47
CA LYS A 6 27.02 5.88 -9.10
C LYS A 6 28.51 6.12 -9.40
N GLU A 7 29.41 5.35 -8.78
CA GLU A 7 30.86 5.44 -8.93
C GLU A 7 31.42 4.36 -9.88
N GLY A 8 30.57 3.48 -10.42
CA GLY A 8 30.95 2.41 -11.34
C GLY A 8 30.75 1.00 -10.79
N LEU A 9 31.39 0.01 -11.41
CA LEU A 9 31.33 -1.39 -10.99
C LEU A 9 32.14 -1.61 -9.70
N LYS A 10 31.45 -1.95 -8.61
CA LYS A 10 32.06 -2.25 -7.32
C LYS A 10 31.99 -3.76 -7.04
N LYS A 11 33.12 -4.36 -6.64
CA LYS A 11 33.13 -5.75 -6.16
C LYS A 11 32.45 -5.81 -4.80
N VAL A 12 31.46 -6.68 -4.67
CA VAL A 12 30.72 -6.92 -3.42
C VAL A 12 30.78 -8.39 -3.04
N GLU A 13 30.82 -8.64 -1.73
CA GLU A 13 30.81 -9.98 -1.15
C GLU A 13 29.44 -10.66 -1.27
N LYS A 14 28.36 -9.88 -1.15
CA LYS A 14 26.97 -10.30 -1.35
C LYS A 14 26.21 -9.21 -2.10
N MET A 15 25.31 -9.58 -3.01
CA MET A 15 24.37 -8.62 -3.61
C MET A 15 23.50 -8.01 -2.51
N PRO A 16 23.11 -6.72 -2.61
CA PRO A 16 22.13 -6.15 -1.71
C PRO A 16 20.86 -7.01 -1.73
N GLU A 17 20.33 -7.33 -0.55
CA GLU A 17 19.04 -8.03 -0.50
C GLU A 17 17.93 -7.07 -0.91
N THR A 18 17.09 -7.52 -1.84
CA THR A 18 15.85 -6.81 -2.20
C THR A 18 15.00 -6.61 -0.95
N THR A 19 14.53 -5.40 -0.75
CA THR A 19 13.62 -5.02 0.34
C THR A 19 12.18 -5.43 0.01
N VAL A 20 11.26 -5.23 0.95
CA VAL A 20 9.82 -5.36 0.69
C VAL A 20 9.32 -4.35 -0.36
N LEU A 21 10.07 -3.29 -0.63
CA LEU A 21 9.64 -2.23 -1.56
C LEU A 21 10.23 -2.36 -2.96
N ASP A 22 11.13 -3.31 -3.19
CA ASP A 22 11.73 -3.57 -4.51
C ASP A 22 10.91 -4.59 -5.29
N GLY A 23 10.54 -4.27 -6.53
CA GLY A 23 9.78 -5.16 -7.40
C GLY A 23 8.64 -4.47 -8.15
N ASN A 24 7.73 -5.26 -8.73
CA ASN A 24 6.64 -4.73 -9.55
C ASN A 24 5.25 -4.99 -9.00
N GLN A 25 5.10 -5.94 -8.06
CA GLN A 25 3.79 -6.40 -7.60
C GLN A 25 3.67 -6.28 -6.08
N PHE A 26 2.71 -5.47 -5.66
CA PHE A 26 2.49 -5.14 -4.25
C PHE A 26 1.01 -5.31 -3.91
N SER A 27 0.72 -5.81 -2.71
CA SER A 27 -0.64 -5.95 -2.19
C SER A 27 -0.73 -5.29 -0.82
N TRP A 28 -1.72 -4.44 -0.63
CA TRP A 28 -2.11 -3.94 0.69
C TRP A 28 -3.41 -4.60 1.13
N SER A 29 -3.43 -5.07 2.38
CA SER A 29 -4.62 -5.59 3.06
C SER A 29 -4.97 -4.63 4.20
N LEU A 30 -6.18 -4.08 4.16
CA LEU A 30 -6.78 -3.30 5.24
C LEU A 30 -7.90 -4.12 5.86
N LYS A 31 -7.82 -4.37 7.16
CA LYS A 31 -8.75 -5.22 7.91
C LYS A 31 -9.49 -4.44 8.98
N GLY A 32 -10.77 -4.75 9.14
CA GLY A 32 -11.63 -4.20 10.17
C GLY A 32 -11.72 -5.07 11.41
N TYR A 33 -12.85 -4.94 12.10
CA TYR A 33 -13.19 -5.72 13.29
C TYR A 33 -13.11 -7.23 13.01
N SER A 34 -12.63 -7.99 13.99
CA SER A 34 -12.40 -9.44 13.89
C SER A 34 -11.47 -9.84 12.73
N ASP A 35 -10.55 -8.96 12.34
CA ASP A 35 -9.54 -9.14 11.28
C ASP A 35 -10.13 -9.44 9.89
N ARG A 36 -11.41 -9.10 9.68
CA ARG A 36 -12.07 -9.21 8.38
C ARG A 36 -11.41 -8.25 7.40
N GLU A 37 -10.97 -8.73 6.24
CA GLU A 37 -10.48 -7.84 5.17
C GLU A 37 -11.64 -6.95 4.70
N ILE A 38 -11.45 -5.64 4.79
CA ILE A 38 -12.44 -4.63 4.38
C ILE A 38 -12.07 -4.02 3.03
N ALA A 39 -10.77 -3.95 2.73
CA ALA A 39 -10.27 -3.52 1.44
C ALA A 39 -8.96 -4.23 1.10
N LYS A 40 -8.83 -4.59 -0.16
CA LYS A 40 -7.60 -5.12 -0.75
C LYS A 40 -7.18 -4.26 -1.93
N VAL A 41 -5.91 -3.88 -1.97
CA VAL A 41 -5.35 -3.05 -3.03
C VAL A 41 -4.17 -3.78 -3.64
N ASN A 42 -4.21 -4.06 -4.94
CA ASN A 42 -3.11 -4.66 -5.67
C ASN A 42 -2.53 -3.64 -6.64
N TYR A 43 -1.22 -3.42 -6.61
CA TYR A 43 -0.52 -2.61 -7.58
C TYR A 43 0.38 -3.48 -8.46
N ASN A 44 0.31 -3.26 -9.77
CA ASN A 44 1.22 -3.84 -10.74
C ASN A 44 1.89 -2.72 -11.56
N ARG A 45 3.19 -2.55 -11.33
CA ARG A 45 4.03 -1.52 -11.97
C ARG A 45 4.20 -1.72 -13.47
N VAL A 46 4.24 -2.96 -13.95
CA VAL A 46 4.38 -3.26 -15.39
C VAL A 46 3.13 -2.81 -16.16
N THR A 47 1.95 -3.02 -15.57
CA THR A 47 0.69 -2.58 -16.17
C THR A 47 0.28 -1.17 -15.79
N GLU A 48 1.02 -0.51 -14.89
CA GLU A 48 0.75 0.82 -14.32
C GLU A 48 -0.66 0.95 -13.74
N LYS A 49 -1.11 -0.08 -13.00
CA LYS A 49 -2.48 -0.16 -12.49
C LYS A 49 -2.53 -0.54 -11.03
N ILE A 50 -3.37 0.17 -10.30
CA ILE A 50 -3.91 -0.25 -9.01
C ILE A 50 -5.30 -0.85 -9.22
N GLN A 51 -5.54 -2.01 -8.63
CA GLN A 51 -6.87 -2.58 -8.44
C GLN A 51 -7.27 -2.43 -6.97
N VAL A 52 -8.29 -1.63 -6.70
CA VAL A 52 -8.91 -1.51 -5.37
C VAL A 52 -10.16 -2.40 -5.34
N ASN A 53 -10.26 -3.25 -4.33
CA ASN A 53 -11.46 -4.01 -4.02
C ASN A 53 -11.89 -3.68 -2.59
N LEU A 54 -13.13 -3.23 -2.42
CA LEU A 54 -13.76 -2.98 -1.13
C LEU A 54 -14.81 -4.06 -0.89
N GLU A 55 -14.84 -4.59 0.33
CA GLU A 55 -15.81 -5.59 0.74
C GLU A 55 -17.06 -4.93 1.35
N ALA A 56 -18.23 -5.51 1.10
CA ALA A 56 -19.46 -5.07 1.73
C ALA A 56 -19.44 -5.38 3.24
N GLY A 57 -20.08 -4.52 4.03
CA GLY A 57 -20.22 -4.69 5.48
C GLY A 57 -19.84 -3.46 6.27
N VAL A 58 -20.01 -3.53 7.59
CA VAL A 58 -19.55 -2.50 8.53
C VAL A 58 -18.08 -2.78 8.88
N PRO A 59 -17.12 -1.89 8.57
CA PRO A 59 -15.70 -2.14 8.81
C PRO A 59 -15.36 -2.40 10.28
N HIS A 60 -15.78 -1.52 11.17
CA HIS A 60 -15.53 -1.60 12.60
C HIS A 60 -16.52 -0.72 13.38
N SER A 61 -17.52 -1.33 14.02
CA SER A 61 -18.69 -0.64 14.60
C SER A 61 -18.37 0.39 15.68
N TYR A 62 -17.24 0.26 16.39
CA TYR A 62 -16.83 1.19 17.44
C TYR A 62 -16.22 2.52 16.95
N PHE A 63 -15.94 2.67 15.65
CA PHE A 63 -15.36 3.90 15.09
C PHE A 63 -16.39 4.65 14.23
N ASN A 64 -16.73 5.88 14.60
CA ASN A 64 -17.70 6.71 13.86
C ASN A 64 -17.08 7.63 12.80
N ASN A 65 -15.75 7.65 12.71
CA ASN A 65 -14.95 8.40 11.76
C ASN A 65 -14.37 7.50 10.66
N THR A 66 -13.62 8.09 9.73
CA THR A 66 -12.86 7.36 8.71
C THR A 66 -11.87 6.42 9.40
N TYR A 67 -12.15 5.12 9.29
CA TYR A 67 -11.38 4.06 9.92
C TYR A 67 -10.13 3.70 9.09
N ALA A 68 -10.28 3.71 7.77
CA ALA A 68 -9.19 3.56 6.83
C ALA A 68 -9.43 4.42 5.58
N SER A 69 -8.37 4.75 4.86
CA SER A 69 -8.49 5.43 3.57
C SER A 69 -7.43 4.98 2.57
N ILE A 70 -7.77 5.16 1.29
CA ILE A 70 -6.88 4.91 0.15
C ILE A 70 -6.95 6.16 -0.73
N LYS A 71 -5.81 6.78 -1.01
CA LYS A 71 -5.72 7.96 -1.86
C LYS A 71 -4.59 7.78 -2.86
N VAL A 72 -4.85 8.14 -4.11
CA VAL A 72 -3.85 8.16 -5.19
C VAL A 72 -3.73 9.57 -5.73
N GLN A 73 -2.50 10.06 -5.81
CA GLN A 73 -2.17 11.35 -6.40
C GLN A 73 -1.22 11.14 -7.57
N ASN A 74 -1.48 11.82 -8.68
CA ASN A 74 -0.52 11.83 -9.77
C ASN A 74 0.71 12.68 -9.43
N SER A 75 1.75 12.61 -10.25
CA SER A 75 3.00 13.37 -10.05
C SER A 75 2.84 14.91 -10.02
N SER A 76 1.72 15.46 -10.48
CA SER A 76 1.40 16.90 -10.37
C SER A 76 0.75 17.27 -9.03
N GLY A 77 0.46 16.28 -8.18
CA GLY A 77 -0.24 16.44 -6.90
C GLY A 77 -1.77 16.32 -6.98
N SER A 78 -2.34 16.16 -8.19
CA SER A 78 -3.79 16.02 -8.36
C SER A 78 -4.27 14.67 -7.84
N VAL A 79 -5.33 14.67 -7.03
CA VAL A 79 -5.98 13.46 -6.52
C VAL A 79 -6.76 12.81 -7.66
N VAL A 80 -6.37 11.59 -8.05
CA VAL A 80 -7.02 10.82 -9.12
C VAL A 80 -7.92 9.70 -8.59
N TYR A 81 -7.75 9.35 -7.31
CA TYR A 81 -8.63 8.45 -6.59
C TYR A 81 -8.60 8.78 -5.09
N ASN A 82 -9.75 8.73 -4.43
CA ASN A 82 -9.85 8.88 -2.98
C ASN A 82 -11.03 8.06 -2.46
N LYS A 83 -10.75 7.18 -1.50
CA LYS A 83 -11.77 6.38 -0.82
C LYS A 83 -11.58 6.50 0.68
N GLU A 84 -12.58 7.05 1.34
CA GLU A 84 -12.72 7.00 2.80
C GLU A 84 -13.64 5.85 3.19
N ILE A 85 -13.21 5.08 4.19
CA ILE A 85 -13.93 3.92 4.70
C ILE A 85 -14.32 4.21 6.15
N VAL A 86 -15.56 4.65 6.37
CA VAL A 86 -16.06 5.02 7.70
C VAL A 86 -16.36 3.76 8.51
N GLY A 87 -15.85 3.69 9.75
CA GLY A 87 -15.83 2.48 10.56
C GLY A 87 -17.22 1.87 10.82
N ASN A 88 -18.17 2.68 11.26
CA ASN A 88 -19.50 2.22 11.66
C ASN A 88 -20.57 2.38 10.57
N ARG A 89 -20.17 2.71 9.34
CA ARG A 89 -21.10 2.83 8.21
C ARG A 89 -21.02 1.61 7.31
N GLN A 90 -22.19 1.11 6.92
CA GLN A 90 -22.32 0.04 5.95
C GLN A 90 -21.64 0.43 4.63
N GLN A 91 -20.64 -0.35 4.21
CA GLN A 91 -20.02 -0.24 2.89
C GLN A 91 -20.73 -1.18 1.90
N THR A 92 -20.74 -0.78 0.64
CA THR A 92 -21.08 -1.67 -0.48
C THR A 92 -19.80 -2.22 -1.10
N ALA A 93 -19.86 -3.42 -1.66
CA ALA A 93 -18.74 -3.94 -2.40
C ALA A 93 -18.43 -3.04 -3.61
N GLU A 94 -17.15 -2.82 -3.89
CA GLU A 94 -16.70 -1.95 -4.97
C GLU A 94 -15.40 -2.49 -5.56
N SER A 95 -15.23 -2.36 -6.88
CA SER A 95 -14.01 -2.70 -7.57
C SER A 95 -13.63 -1.59 -8.54
N GLN A 96 -12.44 -1.02 -8.38
CA GLN A 96 -11.95 0.11 -9.20
C GLN A 96 -10.54 -0.15 -9.70
N THR A 97 -10.31 0.12 -10.99
CA THR A 97 -8.98 0.15 -11.58
C THR A 97 -8.53 1.60 -11.73
N VAL A 98 -7.40 1.95 -11.13
CA VAL A 98 -6.83 3.30 -11.15
C VAL A 98 -5.46 3.26 -11.86
N PRO A 99 -5.20 4.11 -12.88
CA PRO A 99 -3.88 4.21 -13.48
C PRO A 99 -2.88 4.85 -12.51
N VAL A 100 -1.72 4.22 -12.33
CA VAL A 100 -0.64 4.68 -11.44
C VAL A 100 0.71 4.39 -12.05
N LYS A 101 1.46 5.45 -12.36
CA LYS A 101 2.76 5.40 -13.04
C LYS A 101 3.90 5.86 -12.12
N VAL A 102 5.12 5.72 -12.60
CA VAL A 102 6.32 6.24 -11.91
C VAL A 102 6.16 7.73 -11.62
N GLY A 103 6.47 8.11 -10.37
CA GLY A 103 6.33 9.48 -9.85
C GLY A 103 4.98 9.77 -9.18
N ASP A 104 3.97 8.91 -9.35
CA ASP A 104 2.69 9.03 -8.63
C ASP A 104 2.83 8.55 -7.17
N TYR A 105 1.85 8.91 -6.35
CA TYR A 105 1.82 8.65 -4.91
C TYR A 105 0.59 7.84 -4.52
N ILE A 106 0.80 6.89 -3.60
CA ILE A 106 -0.23 6.06 -3.00
C ILE A 106 -0.19 6.29 -1.49
N GLU A 107 -1.27 6.80 -0.92
CA GLU A 107 -1.43 7.04 0.51
C GLU A 107 -2.47 6.10 1.11
N PHE A 108 -2.13 5.53 2.26
CA PHE A 108 -3.03 4.74 3.08
C PHE A 108 -3.10 5.34 4.48
N THR A 109 -4.29 5.28 5.08
CA THR A 109 -4.46 5.48 6.53
C THR A 109 -5.23 4.31 7.14
N HIS A 110 -4.94 4.02 8.40
CA HIS A 110 -5.64 2.99 9.17
C HIS A 110 -5.56 3.32 10.66
N ILE A 111 -6.69 3.55 11.34
CA ILE A 111 -6.71 3.97 12.75
C ILE A 111 -5.88 3.02 13.63
N GLU A 112 -5.99 1.71 13.40
CA GLU A 112 -5.34 0.68 14.21
C GLU A 112 -3.96 0.25 13.68
N GLY A 113 -3.44 0.87 12.61
CA GLY A 113 -2.21 0.40 11.95
C GLY A 113 -0.92 0.53 12.79
N GLU A 114 -0.96 1.30 13.89
CA GLU A 114 0.11 1.42 14.89
C GLU A 114 -0.23 0.76 16.24
N ALA A 115 -1.43 0.22 16.39
CA ALA A 115 -1.85 -0.41 17.64
C ALA A 115 -1.05 -1.70 17.87
N VAL A 116 -0.64 -1.93 19.13
CA VAL A 116 0.31 -3.00 19.47
C VAL A 116 -0.21 -4.38 19.03
N ASN A 117 -1.50 -4.64 19.20
CA ASN A 117 -2.12 -5.93 18.91
C ASN A 117 -2.74 -5.98 17.50
N GLU A 118 -3.11 -4.83 16.93
CA GLU A 118 -3.89 -4.74 15.70
C GLU A 118 -3.10 -4.20 14.49
N LYS A 119 -1.81 -3.86 14.63
CA LYS A 119 -0.96 -3.39 13.50
C LYS A 119 -0.97 -4.32 12.27
N ALA A 120 -1.23 -5.62 12.48
CA ALA A 120 -1.37 -6.61 11.41
C ALA A 120 -2.66 -6.46 10.58
N ARG A 121 -3.57 -5.56 10.97
CA ARG A 121 -4.75 -5.19 10.17
C ARG A 121 -4.39 -4.31 8.98
N ALA A 122 -3.17 -3.81 8.91
CA ALA A 122 -2.75 -2.86 7.90
C ALA A 122 -1.35 -3.24 7.38
N ILE A 123 -1.30 -4.10 6.37
CA ILE A 123 -0.06 -4.75 5.89
C ILE A 123 0.15 -4.45 4.40
N LEU A 124 1.40 -4.14 4.04
CA LEU A 124 1.92 -4.28 2.69
C LEU A 124 2.61 -5.64 2.53
N THR A 125 2.35 -6.33 1.43
CA THR A 125 3.06 -7.54 0.99
C THR A 125 3.66 -7.29 -0.38
N ASN A 126 4.93 -7.64 -0.54
CA ASN A 126 5.56 -7.77 -1.85
C ASN A 126 5.25 -9.15 -2.42
N LEU A 127 4.56 -9.21 -3.56
CA LEU A 127 4.10 -10.47 -4.13
C LEU A 127 5.22 -11.25 -4.85
N GLU A 128 6.37 -10.63 -5.11
CA GLU A 128 7.50 -11.27 -5.79
C GLU A 128 8.45 -11.97 -4.80
N ASN A 129 8.62 -11.39 -3.59
CA ASN A 129 9.53 -11.93 -2.58
C ASN A 129 8.87 -12.31 -1.24
N ASN A 130 7.54 -12.17 -1.13
CA ASN A 130 6.71 -12.48 0.05
C ASN A 130 7.10 -11.72 1.34
N LYS A 131 7.99 -10.72 1.27
CA LYS A 131 8.28 -9.86 2.42
C LYS A 131 7.07 -8.99 2.73
N GLN A 132 6.90 -8.69 4.02
CA GLN A 132 5.78 -7.89 4.53
C GLN A 132 6.25 -6.78 5.43
N GLU A 133 5.45 -5.72 5.52
CA GLU A 133 5.61 -4.65 6.50
C GLU A 133 4.26 -4.12 6.97
N TYR A 134 4.22 -3.59 8.19
CA TYR A 134 3.07 -2.84 8.69
C TYR A 134 3.09 -1.43 8.10
N ILE A 135 1.94 -0.96 7.62
CA ILE A 135 1.86 0.38 7.03
C ILE A 135 1.93 1.48 8.10
N GLY A 136 1.45 1.20 9.32
CA GLY A 136 1.31 2.17 10.40
C GLY A 136 -0.03 2.92 10.33
N LYS A 137 -0.16 4.03 11.08
CA LYS A 137 -1.40 4.82 11.07
C LYS A 137 -1.59 5.55 9.74
N LYS A 138 -0.48 5.95 9.13
CA LYS A 138 -0.42 6.58 7.82
C LYS A 138 0.83 6.11 7.08
N ARG A 139 0.70 5.90 5.78
CA ARG A 139 1.84 5.64 4.91
C ARG A 139 1.65 6.28 3.55
N ILE A 140 2.69 6.90 3.04
CA ILE A 140 2.76 7.39 1.66
C ILE A 140 3.89 6.66 0.95
N TYR A 141 3.59 6.13 -0.23
CA TYR A 141 4.54 5.55 -1.15
C TYR A 141 4.60 6.40 -2.42
N GLN A 142 5.80 6.69 -2.90
CA GLN A 142 6.02 7.16 -4.26
C GLN A 142 6.42 5.98 -5.14
N VAL A 143 5.81 5.86 -6.32
CA VAL A 143 6.19 4.84 -7.31
C VAL A 143 7.51 5.23 -7.97
N THR A 144 8.46 4.29 -7.99
CA THR A 144 9.77 4.46 -8.65
C THR A 144 9.93 3.48 -9.81
N SER A 145 11.02 3.60 -10.57
CA SER A 145 11.35 2.66 -11.65
C SER A 145 11.72 1.26 -11.14
N THR A 146 12.02 1.09 -9.86
CA THR A 146 12.44 -0.19 -9.25
C THR A 146 11.47 -0.71 -8.19
N GLY A 147 10.41 0.03 -7.86
CA GLY A 147 9.42 -0.37 -6.88
C GLY A 147 8.75 0.81 -6.21
N LEU A 148 8.78 0.85 -4.89
CA LEU A 148 8.18 1.90 -4.06
C LEU A 148 9.24 2.59 -3.21
N ASN A 149 9.09 3.88 -2.99
CA ASN A 149 9.82 4.63 -1.98
C ASN A 149 8.85 5.11 -0.90
N LYS A 150 9.26 5.02 0.38
CA LYS A 150 8.49 5.62 1.48
C LYS A 150 8.74 7.11 1.53
N ILE A 151 7.68 7.86 1.73
CA ILE A 151 7.76 9.29 2.03
C ILE A 151 7.47 9.46 3.51
N ASP A 152 8.41 10.07 4.22
CA ASP A 152 8.29 10.42 5.64
C ASP A 152 7.55 11.76 5.83
#